data_AF-A0AA39FBT3-F1
#
_entry.id   AF-A0AA39FBT3-F1
#
_cell.length_a   1.000
_cell.length_b   1.000
_cell.length_c   1.000
_cell.angle_alpha   90.00
_cell.angle_beta   90.00
_cell.angle_gamma   90.00
#
_symmetry.space_group_name_H-M   'P 1'
#
loop_
_entity.id
_entity.type
_entity.pdbx_description
1 polymer ?
#
loop_
_entity_poly.entity_id
_entity_poly.type
_entity_poly.pdbx_seq_one_letter_code
_entity_poly.pdbx_strand_id
1 'polypeptide(L)'
;MAEQTAGFHLGADILQIALKFSDKTFSVYVKPTQQISTHASESNGLTSHGQDLFYYGRKVSSVTLSKALDELLSFLKTFENPCIMVAHNCPFDAPRLLRAIKNEKLLDEFRIVISSFQDTLKLFKQKFPDRKGSKKLSLTTLASETLSLCTKKAHNAEYDVYMLEELVEKHLSISDIVNKTLTFDNFLQNLNQQELSTAILPSFKPINDLVSSVIIERIAMAGINYESILKIFKGDGTENTIKLLQQNENGVPQIVV
;
A
#
# COMPACT_ATOMS: atom_id res chain seq x y z
N MET A 1 7.75 -6.19 -6.02
CA MET A 1 7.90 -5.62 -4.66
C MET A 1 6.97 -6.36 -3.72
N ALA A 2 7.43 -6.61 -2.51
CA ALA A 2 6.64 -7.11 -1.39
C ALA A 2 7.24 -6.57 -0.09
N GLU A 3 6.41 -6.42 0.94
CA GLU A 3 6.83 -6.03 2.28
C GLU A 3 6.30 -7.00 3.35
N GLN A 4 7.05 -7.17 4.43
CA GLN A 4 6.52 -7.71 5.68
C GLN A 4 6.41 -6.59 6.71
N THR A 5 5.33 -6.56 7.48
CA THR A 5 5.04 -5.45 8.39
C THR A 5 4.76 -5.93 9.82
N ALA A 6 4.86 -5.02 10.79
CA ALA A 6 4.53 -5.28 12.19
C ALA A 6 3.01 -5.41 12.45
N GLY A 7 2.17 -5.09 11.46
CA GLY A 7 0.71 -5.12 11.52
C GLY A 7 0.03 -4.61 10.25
N PHE A 8 -1.30 -4.70 10.21
CA PHE A 8 -2.11 -4.32 9.03
C PHE A 8 -2.55 -2.86 8.97
N HIS A 9 -2.32 -2.07 10.01
CA HIS A 9 -2.58 -0.63 9.94
C HIS A 9 -1.46 0.07 9.15
N LEU A 10 -1.75 1.22 8.54
CA LEU A 10 -0.81 1.97 7.70
C LEU A 10 0.43 2.45 8.47
N GLY A 11 0.30 2.66 9.78
CA GLY A 11 1.40 3.10 10.63
C GLY A 11 2.27 2.01 11.21
N ALA A 12 2.05 0.75 10.83
CA ALA A 12 2.90 -0.32 11.29
C ALA A 12 4.28 -0.24 10.63
N ASP A 13 5.33 -0.57 11.40
CA ASP A 13 6.68 -0.69 10.86
C ASP A 13 6.72 -1.65 9.68
N ILE A 14 7.44 -1.27 8.64
CA ILE A 14 7.96 -2.21 7.65
C ILE A 14 9.12 -2.96 8.32
N LEU A 15 9.13 -4.28 8.23
CA LEU A 15 10.11 -5.17 8.84
C LEU A 15 10.99 -5.88 7.81
N GLN A 16 10.53 -5.99 6.57
CA GLN A 16 11.32 -6.45 5.43
C GLN A 16 10.83 -5.77 4.16
N ILE A 17 11.76 -5.32 3.31
CA ILE A 17 11.47 -4.83 1.96
C ILE A 17 12.17 -5.77 0.98
N ALA A 18 11.47 -6.21 -0.06
CA ALA A 18 12.09 -6.95 -1.15
C ALA A 18 11.61 -6.50 -2.53
N LEU A 19 12.55 -6.45 -3.47
CA LEU A 19 12.34 -6.20 -4.89
C LEU A 19 13.10 -7.25 -5.71
N LYS A 20 12.54 -7.62 -6.85
CA LYS A 20 13.17 -8.50 -7.83
C LYS A 20 12.90 -7.95 -9.21
N PHE A 21 13.93 -7.97 -10.05
CA PHE A 21 13.85 -7.66 -11.47
C PHE A 21 14.91 -8.47 -12.20
N SER A 22 14.46 -9.48 -12.94
CA SER A 22 15.33 -10.42 -13.67
C SER A 22 16.37 -11.06 -12.73
N ASP A 23 17.67 -10.91 -13.01
CA ASP A 23 18.76 -11.46 -12.21
C ASP A 23 19.08 -10.65 -10.94
N LYS A 24 18.51 -9.46 -10.79
CA LYS A 24 18.75 -8.56 -9.65
C LYS A 24 17.70 -8.78 -8.56
N THR A 25 18.15 -8.91 -7.32
CA THR A 25 17.29 -9.01 -6.15
C THR A 25 17.80 -8.10 -5.05
N PHE A 26 16.87 -7.41 -4.41
CA PHE A 26 17.08 -6.60 -3.22
C PHE A 26 16.19 -7.14 -2.10
N SER A 27 16.76 -7.35 -0.92
CA SER A 27 16.05 -7.85 0.26
C SER A 27 16.77 -7.31 1.49
N VAL A 28 16.04 -6.58 2.34
CA VAL A 28 16.61 -6.00 3.56
C VAL A 28 15.60 -6.12 4.70
N TYR A 29 16.08 -6.51 5.88
CA TYR A 29 15.28 -6.46 7.10
C TYR A 29 15.45 -5.09 7.78
N VAL A 30 14.35 -4.58 8.33
CA VAL A 30 14.28 -3.28 8.97
C VAL A 30 14.06 -3.45 10.46
N LYS A 31 14.82 -2.70 11.26
CA LYS A 31 14.72 -2.72 12.72
C LYS A 31 13.34 -2.21 13.16
N PRO A 32 12.62 -2.95 14.02
CA PRO A 32 11.36 -2.50 14.57
C PRO A 32 11.61 -1.33 15.55
N THR A 33 10.74 -0.34 15.48
CA THR A 33 10.60 0.79 16.39
C THR A 33 9.37 0.63 17.29
N GLN A 34 8.43 -0.23 16.90
CA GLN A 34 7.23 -0.57 17.67
C GLN A 34 7.09 -2.08 17.91
N GLN A 35 6.16 -2.46 18.78
CA GLN A 35 5.83 -3.85 19.01
C GLN A 35 5.25 -4.50 17.74
N ILE A 36 5.77 -5.67 17.40
CA ILE A 36 5.19 -6.53 16.35
C ILE A 36 3.94 -7.19 16.92
N SER A 37 2.80 -7.01 16.24
CA SER A 37 1.55 -7.65 16.68
C SER A 37 1.65 -9.17 16.62
N THR A 38 0.94 -9.86 17.53
CA THR A 38 0.89 -11.33 17.54
C THR A 38 0.45 -11.88 16.19
N HIS A 39 -0.58 -11.28 15.59
CA HIS A 39 -1.08 -11.71 14.29
C HIS A 39 -0.07 -11.51 13.15
N ALA A 40 0.69 -10.40 13.15
CA ALA A 40 1.76 -10.22 12.17
C ALA A 40 2.86 -11.27 12.35
N SER A 41 3.26 -11.54 13.60
CA SER A 41 4.27 -12.55 13.93
C SER A 41 3.84 -13.96 13.49
N GLU A 42 2.56 -14.31 13.69
CA GLU A 42 1.97 -15.56 13.21
C GLU A 42 1.97 -15.65 11.68
N SER A 43 1.71 -14.54 10.99
CA SER A 43 1.64 -14.49 9.54
C SER A 43 3.01 -14.58 8.87
N ASN A 44 4.00 -13.81 9.33
CA ASN A 44 5.29 -13.66 8.64
C ASN A 44 6.49 -14.26 9.40
N GLY A 45 6.26 -14.82 10.59
CA GLY A 45 7.30 -15.44 11.40
C GLY A 45 8.31 -14.46 11.98
N LEU A 46 8.10 -13.14 11.86
CA LEU A 46 8.99 -12.13 12.40
C LEU A 46 8.62 -11.80 13.84
N THR A 47 9.61 -11.86 14.73
CA THR A 47 9.50 -11.44 16.12
C THR A 47 10.63 -10.48 16.48
N SER A 48 10.45 -9.74 17.58
CA SER A 48 11.47 -8.83 18.10
C SER A 48 11.81 -9.14 19.55
N HIS A 49 13.10 -9.05 19.87
CA HIS A 49 13.59 -9.11 21.24
C HIS A 49 14.52 -7.91 21.45
N GLY A 50 14.04 -6.88 22.15
CA GLY A 50 14.70 -5.58 22.17
C GLY A 50 14.70 -4.95 20.77
N GLN A 51 15.87 -4.54 20.27
CA GLN A 51 16.02 -3.98 18.91
C GLN A 51 16.37 -5.04 17.84
N ASP A 52 16.55 -6.28 18.25
CA ASP A 52 16.93 -7.37 17.35
C ASP A 52 15.68 -8.00 16.72
N LEU A 53 15.73 -8.22 15.40
CA LEU A 53 14.69 -8.89 14.63
C LEU A 53 15.06 -10.36 14.42
N PHE A 54 14.05 -11.23 14.51
CA PHE A 54 14.20 -12.67 14.36
C PHE A 54 13.17 -13.17 13.34
N TYR A 55 13.59 -14.07 12.45
CA TYR A 55 12.72 -14.78 11.52
C TYR A 55 12.68 -16.26 11.91
N TYR A 56 11.51 -16.74 12.33
CA TYR A 56 11.31 -18.07 12.91
C TYR A 56 12.33 -18.42 14.00
N GLY A 57 12.54 -17.48 14.93
CA GLY A 57 13.46 -17.63 16.06
C GLY A 57 14.95 -17.49 15.71
N ARG A 58 15.31 -17.26 14.45
CA ARG A 58 16.69 -16.99 14.03
C ARG A 58 16.93 -15.50 13.87
N LYS A 59 17.92 -14.95 14.57
CA LYS A 59 18.29 -13.54 14.44
C LYS A 59 18.66 -13.24 12.99
N VAL A 60 18.08 -12.18 12.42
CA VAL A 60 18.41 -11.68 11.08
C VAL A 60 19.18 -10.36 11.18
N SER A 61 20.05 -10.10 10.20
CA SER A 61 20.70 -8.80 10.10
C SER A 61 19.68 -7.77 9.66
N SER A 62 19.45 -6.74 10.48
CA SER A 62 18.52 -5.65 10.20
C SER A 62 19.17 -4.29 10.35
N VAL A 63 18.71 -3.34 9.52
CA VAL A 63 19.18 -1.94 9.49
C VAL A 63 18.04 -0.99 9.88
N THR A 64 18.36 0.27 10.17
CA THR A 64 17.33 1.30 10.39
C THR A 64 16.52 1.55 9.12
N LEU A 65 15.28 2.03 9.24
CA LEU A 65 14.43 2.37 8.09
C LEU A 65 15.13 3.32 7.11
N SER A 66 15.71 4.42 7.60
CA SER A 66 16.51 5.36 6.81
C SER A 66 17.56 4.66 5.94
N LYS A 67 18.42 3.84 6.56
CA LYS A 67 19.43 3.04 5.85
C LYS A 67 18.83 2.05 4.84
N ALA A 68 17.72 1.40 5.15
CA ALA A 68 17.05 0.50 4.22
C ALA A 68 16.52 1.25 2.98
N LEU A 69 15.98 2.46 3.16
CA LEU A 69 15.52 3.30 2.05
C LEU A 69 16.69 3.85 1.23
N ASP A 70 17.82 4.20 1.85
CA ASP A 70 19.04 4.60 1.13
C ASP A 70 19.57 3.46 0.24
N GLU A 71 19.59 2.24 0.77
CA GLU A 71 20.02 1.05 0.03
C GLU A 71 19.03 0.72 -1.09
N LEU A 72 17.72 0.84 -0.84
CA LEU A 72 16.67 0.67 -1.85
C LEU A 72 16.80 1.71 -2.97
N LEU A 73 16.98 2.98 -2.62
CA LEU A 73 17.16 4.06 -3.58
C LEU A 73 18.42 3.82 -4.43
N SER A 74 19.51 3.39 -3.80
CA SER A 74 20.76 3.04 -4.49
C SER A 74 20.55 1.88 -5.46
N PHE A 75 19.80 0.85 -5.04
CA PHE A 75 19.44 -0.28 -5.90
C PHE A 75 18.61 0.18 -7.11
N LEU A 76 17.59 1.01 -6.89
CA LEU A 76 16.75 1.53 -7.98
C LEU A 76 17.53 2.44 -8.95
N LYS A 77 18.50 3.21 -8.45
CA LYS A 77 19.41 4.02 -9.29
C LYS A 77 20.35 3.19 -10.16
N THR A 78 20.45 1.87 -9.95
CA THR A 78 21.23 1.00 -10.85
C THR A 78 20.51 0.72 -12.17
N PHE A 79 19.21 1.02 -12.28
CA PHE A 79 18.45 0.90 -13.51
C PHE A 79 18.50 2.21 -14.31
N GLU A 80 18.64 2.09 -15.63
CA GLU A 80 18.73 3.25 -16.53
C GLU A 80 17.45 4.08 -16.59
N ASN A 81 16.30 3.45 -16.33
CA ASN A 81 14.98 4.06 -16.48
C ASN A 81 14.19 4.00 -15.16
N PRO A 82 13.30 4.97 -14.90
CA PRO A 82 12.38 4.91 -13.77
C PRO A 82 11.52 3.64 -13.81
N CYS A 83 11.43 2.96 -12.68
CA CYS A 83 10.80 1.66 -12.56
C CYS A 83 9.29 1.74 -12.33
N ILE A 84 8.56 0.73 -12.83
CA ILE A 84 7.18 0.46 -12.41
C ILE A 84 7.21 -0.53 -11.25
N MET A 85 6.70 -0.13 -10.10
CA MET A 85 6.69 -0.94 -8.89
C MET A 85 5.49 -1.89 -8.91
N VAL A 86 5.75 -3.16 -9.21
CA VAL A 86 4.71 -4.20 -9.30
C VAL A 86 4.57 -4.92 -7.95
N ALA A 87 3.36 -4.93 -7.38
CA ALA A 87 3.04 -5.63 -6.13
C ALA A 87 1.70 -6.37 -6.24
N HIS A 88 1.55 -7.46 -5.49
CA HIS A 88 0.32 -8.24 -5.46
C HIS A 88 -0.56 -7.79 -4.29
N ASN A 89 -1.71 -7.18 -4.57
CA ASN A 89 -2.45 -6.36 -3.61
C ASN A 89 -1.71 -5.06 -3.26
N CYS A 90 -1.23 -4.37 -4.30
CA CYS A 90 -0.46 -3.12 -4.21
C CYS A 90 -1.06 -2.02 -3.29
N PRO A 91 -2.41 -1.88 -3.13
CA PRO A 91 -2.97 -0.98 -2.11
C PRO A 91 -2.54 -1.27 -0.66
N PHE A 92 -1.90 -2.42 -0.40
CA PHE A 92 -1.26 -2.74 0.87
C PHE A 92 0.18 -2.21 0.93
N ASP A 93 1.05 -2.64 0.01
CA ASP A 93 2.48 -2.34 0.06
C ASP A 93 2.79 -0.87 -0.32
N ALA A 94 2.20 -0.35 -1.41
CA ALA A 94 2.60 0.96 -1.93
C ALA A 94 2.36 2.13 -0.96
N PRO A 95 1.21 2.25 -0.26
CA PRO A 95 1.01 3.31 0.71
C PRO A 95 2.00 3.28 1.88
N ARG A 96 2.44 2.09 2.30
CA ARG A 96 3.41 1.92 3.39
C ARG A 96 4.80 2.36 2.97
N LEU A 97 5.25 1.91 1.81
CA LEU A 97 6.52 2.36 1.24
C LEU A 97 6.53 3.87 1.06
N LEU A 98 5.48 4.44 0.47
CA LEU A 98 5.39 5.88 0.24
C LEU A 98 5.35 6.69 1.54
N ARG A 99 4.66 6.18 2.56
CA ARG A 99 4.68 6.79 3.89
C ARG A 99 6.08 6.73 4.51
N ALA A 100 6.79 5.62 4.40
CA ALA A 100 8.16 5.50 4.88
C ALA A 100 9.10 6.49 4.17
N ILE A 101 9.03 6.56 2.83
CA ILE A 101 9.76 7.53 2.00
C ILE A 101 9.43 8.97 2.41
N LYS A 102 8.15 9.30 2.60
CA LYS A 102 7.68 10.61 3.05
C LYS A 102 8.23 10.99 4.42
N ASN A 103 8.21 10.07 5.37
CA ASN A 103 8.68 10.30 6.73
C ASN A 103 10.20 10.50 6.79
N GLU A 104 10.95 9.80 5.93
CA GLU A 104 12.40 9.97 5.78
C GLU A 104 12.77 11.13 4.84
N LYS A 105 11.77 11.88 4.32
CA LYS A 105 11.93 13.06 3.44
C LYS A 105 12.65 12.76 2.12
N LEU A 106 12.45 11.56 1.57
CA LEU A 106 13.09 11.09 0.32
C LEU A 106 12.14 11.10 -0.89
N LEU A 107 11.03 11.85 -0.83
CA LEU A 107 10.00 11.83 -1.87
C LEU A 107 10.55 12.25 -3.24
N ASP A 108 11.36 13.30 -3.29
CA ASP A 108 11.87 13.85 -4.55
C ASP A 108 12.83 12.86 -5.23
N GLU A 109 13.68 12.20 -4.44
CA GLU A 109 14.62 11.20 -4.93
C GLU A 109 13.91 9.96 -5.45
N PHE A 110 12.91 9.47 -4.72
CA PHE A 110 12.14 8.29 -5.14
C PHE A 110 11.22 8.57 -6.33
N ARG A 111 10.69 9.79 -6.44
CA ARG A 111 9.88 10.23 -7.58
C ARG A 111 10.65 10.20 -8.90
N ILE A 112 11.98 10.34 -8.86
CA ILE A 112 12.83 10.24 -10.05
C ILE A 112 13.00 8.78 -10.50
N VAL A 113 13.09 7.83 -9.56
CA VAL A 113 13.39 6.42 -9.87
C VAL A 113 12.16 5.51 -9.94
N ILE A 114 11.00 5.98 -9.48
CA ILE A 114 9.73 5.25 -9.57
C ILE A 114 8.74 6.08 -10.40
N SER A 115 8.34 5.55 -11.55
CA SER A 115 7.35 6.21 -12.41
C SER A 115 5.92 5.94 -11.96
N SER A 116 5.62 4.70 -11.59
CA SER A 116 4.27 4.26 -11.24
C SER A 116 4.27 3.00 -10.39
N PHE A 117 3.08 2.63 -9.90
CA PHE A 117 2.84 1.36 -9.22
C PHE A 117 1.76 0.57 -9.95
N GLN A 118 1.85 -0.76 -9.90
CA GLN A 118 0.87 -1.67 -10.51
C GLN A 118 0.42 -2.78 -9.57
N ASP A 119 -0.89 -3.04 -9.56
CA ASP A 119 -1.53 -4.05 -8.73
C ASP A 119 -1.82 -5.34 -9.53
N THR A 120 -1.00 -6.36 -9.34
CA THR A 120 -1.19 -7.63 -10.06
C THR A 120 -2.45 -8.37 -9.62
N LEU A 121 -2.99 -8.11 -8.43
CA LEU A 121 -4.26 -8.72 -8.02
C LEU A 121 -5.41 -8.27 -8.94
N LYS A 122 -5.41 -6.99 -9.39
CA LYS A 122 -6.38 -6.49 -10.37
C LYS A 122 -6.17 -7.10 -11.75
N LEU A 123 -4.91 -7.24 -12.17
CA LEU A 123 -4.57 -7.88 -13.45
C LEU A 123 -4.98 -9.36 -13.48
N PHE A 124 -4.69 -10.11 -12.42
CA PHE A 124 -5.08 -11.52 -12.33
C PHE A 124 -6.59 -11.72 -12.21
N LYS A 125 -7.34 -10.78 -11.61
CA LYS A 125 -8.81 -10.78 -11.68
C LYS A 125 -9.33 -10.67 -13.10
N GLN A 126 -8.67 -9.87 -13.95
CA GLN A 126 -9.04 -9.73 -15.36
C GLN A 126 -8.60 -10.95 -16.17
N LYS A 127 -7.41 -11.50 -15.89
CA LYS A 127 -6.87 -12.68 -16.57
C LYS A 127 -7.65 -13.96 -16.25
N PHE A 128 -8.13 -14.09 -15.02
CA PHE A 128 -8.86 -15.26 -14.52
C PHE A 128 -10.24 -14.87 -13.98
N PRO A 129 -11.17 -14.41 -14.85
CA PRO A 129 -12.46 -13.87 -14.43
C PRO A 129 -13.33 -14.90 -13.71
N ASP A 130 -13.13 -16.19 -13.99
CA ASP A 130 -13.88 -17.29 -13.36
C ASP A 130 -13.43 -17.60 -11.92
N ARG A 131 -12.23 -17.13 -11.53
CA ARG A 131 -11.71 -17.31 -10.17
C ARG A 131 -12.31 -16.27 -9.22
N LYS A 132 -13.53 -16.54 -8.76
CA LYS A 132 -14.24 -15.67 -7.80
C LYS A 132 -13.64 -15.77 -6.39
N GLY A 133 -13.37 -14.61 -5.79
CA GLY A 133 -12.91 -14.46 -4.40
C GLY A 133 -11.42 -14.17 -4.27
N SER A 134 -11.05 -13.22 -3.40
CA SER A 134 -9.66 -12.75 -3.21
C SER A 134 -8.70 -13.86 -2.81
N LYS A 135 -9.15 -14.83 -2.00
CA LYS A 135 -8.31 -15.97 -1.58
C LYS A 135 -7.87 -16.85 -2.74
N LYS A 136 -8.72 -17.04 -3.77
CA LYS A 136 -8.40 -17.85 -4.96
C LYS A 136 -7.39 -17.19 -5.90
N LEU A 137 -7.20 -15.89 -5.72
CA LEU A 137 -6.25 -15.08 -6.46
C LEU A 137 -5.15 -14.56 -5.54
N SER A 138 -4.98 -15.15 -4.35
CA SER A 138 -3.83 -14.83 -3.52
C SER A 138 -2.54 -15.26 -4.23
N LEU A 139 -1.43 -14.58 -3.91
CA LEU A 139 -0.13 -14.87 -4.49
C LEU A 139 0.24 -16.36 -4.37
N THR A 140 0.06 -16.93 -3.19
CA THR A 140 0.39 -18.33 -2.91
C THR A 140 -0.52 -19.29 -3.67
N THR A 141 -1.83 -19.04 -3.71
CA THR A 141 -2.76 -19.88 -4.49
C THR A 141 -2.41 -19.86 -5.98
N LEU A 142 -2.16 -18.69 -6.55
CA LEU A 142 -1.77 -18.58 -7.95
C LEU A 142 -0.43 -19.30 -8.21
N ALA A 143 0.58 -19.09 -7.36
CA ALA A 143 1.89 -19.71 -7.49
C ALA A 143 1.81 -21.24 -7.39
N SER A 144 1.06 -21.78 -6.43
CA SER A 144 0.93 -23.23 -6.27
C SER A 144 0.12 -23.87 -7.39
N GLU A 145 -1.01 -23.27 -7.78
CA GLU A 145 -1.92 -23.92 -8.73
C GLU A 145 -1.51 -23.77 -10.19
N THR A 146 -0.83 -22.66 -10.55
CA THR A 146 -0.51 -22.36 -11.95
C THR A 146 0.94 -22.64 -12.32
N LEU A 147 1.83 -22.69 -11.32
CA LEU A 147 3.27 -22.90 -11.51
C LEU A 147 3.83 -24.09 -10.69
N SER A 148 3.01 -24.73 -9.84
CA SER A 148 3.45 -25.78 -8.91
C SER A 148 4.59 -25.34 -7.96
N LEU A 149 4.67 -24.05 -7.66
CA LEU A 149 5.67 -23.52 -6.73
C LEU A 149 5.34 -23.92 -5.28
N CYS A 150 6.38 -24.22 -4.51
CA CYS A 150 6.25 -24.47 -3.07
C CYS A 150 5.90 -23.16 -2.34
N THR A 151 4.86 -23.13 -1.53
CA THR A 151 4.43 -21.90 -0.83
C THR A 151 4.80 -21.89 0.66
N LYS A 152 5.60 -22.86 1.13
CA LYS A 152 5.99 -22.98 2.55
C LYS A 152 6.83 -21.80 3.07
N LYS A 153 7.49 -21.07 2.16
CA LYS A 153 8.29 -19.87 2.48
C LYS A 153 7.55 -18.56 2.18
N ALA A 154 6.25 -18.63 1.88
CA ALA A 154 5.44 -17.43 1.73
C ALA A 154 5.44 -16.61 3.02
N HIS A 155 5.18 -15.31 2.89
CA HIS A 155 5.32 -14.34 3.99
C HIS A 155 6.79 -14.09 4.40
N ASN A 156 7.72 -14.43 3.51
CA ASN A 156 9.04 -13.83 3.43
C ASN A 156 9.07 -12.94 2.21
N ALA A 157 9.35 -11.63 2.36
CA ALA A 157 9.19 -10.68 1.26
C ALA A 157 10.04 -11.06 0.03
N GLU A 158 11.24 -11.61 0.24
CA GLU A 158 12.13 -12.06 -0.84
C GLU A 158 11.54 -13.22 -1.64
N TYR A 159 10.95 -14.19 -0.95
CA TYR A 159 10.29 -15.31 -1.61
C TYR A 159 8.98 -14.89 -2.27
N ASP A 160 8.26 -13.94 -1.66
CA ASP A 160 7.03 -13.39 -2.23
C ASP A 160 7.32 -12.64 -3.55
N VAL A 161 8.41 -11.85 -3.64
CA VAL A 161 8.77 -11.23 -4.92
C VAL A 161 9.27 -12.22 -5.96
N TYR A 162 9.91 -13.32 -5.55
CA TYR A 162 10.23 -14.42 -6.46
C TYR A 162 8.97 -15.05 -7.06
N MET A 163 8.00 -15.45 -6.23
CA MET A 163 6.73 -16.00 -6.72
C MET A 163 5.98 -15.01 -7.60
N LEU A 164 6.02 -13.72 -7.25
CA LEU A 164 5.37 -12.67 -8.02
C LEU A 164 6.00 -12.51 -9.41
N GLU A 165 7.32 -12.49 -9.52
CA GLU A 165 8.01 -12.40 -10.81
C GLU A 165 7.65 -13.57 -11.72
N GLU A 166 7.74 -14.81 -11.21
CA GLU A 166 7.40 -16.02 -11.97
C GLU A 166 5.94 -15.99 -12.48
N LEU A 167 5.01 -15.52 -11.64
CA LEU A 167 3.60 -15.38 -12.02
C LEU A 167 3.38 -14.31 -13.08
N VAL A 168 4.06 -13.17 -12.95
CA VAL A 168 3.99 -12.06 -13.90
C VAL A 168 4.54 -12.51 -15.25
N GLU A 169 5.74 -13.09 -15.28
CA GLU A 169 6.39 -13.57 -16.50
C GLU A 169 5.58 -14.67 -17.20
N LYS A 170 4.93 -15.55 -16.43
CA LYS A 170 4.14 -16.64 -17.02
C LYS A 170 2.83 -16.16 -17.64
N HIS A 171 2.14 -15.23 -16.99
CA HIS A 171 0.71 -14.98 -17.25
C HIS A 171 0.40 -13.59 -17.79
N LEU A 172 1.29 -12.61 -17.60
CA LEU A 172 1.07 -11.22 -17.97
C LEU A 172 2.07 -10.78 -19.03
N SER A 173 1.62 -9.89 -19.91
CA SER A 173 2.45 -9.20 -20.88
C SER A 173 2.93 -7.86 -20.33
N ILE A 174 3.98 -7.29 -20.92
CA ILE A 174 4.41 -5.92 -20.61
C ILE A 174 3.25 -4.93 -20.78
N SER A 175 2.43 -5.09 -21.82
CA SER A 175 1.24 -4.26 -22.03
C SER A 175 0.24 -4.34 -20.87
N ASP A 176 0.07 -5.49 -20.24
CA ASP A 176 -0.82 -5.62 -19.06
C ASP A 176 -0.27 -4.83 -17.87
N ILE A 177 1.05 -4.77 -17.72
CA ILE A 177 1.72 -4.10 -16.60
C ILE A 177 1.69 -2.58 -16.78
N VAL A 178 2.01 -2.07 -17.98
CA VAL A 178 2.09 -0.62 -18.24
C VAL A 178 0.73 0.04 -18.42
N ASN A 179 -0.31 -0.72 -18.75
CA ASN A 179 -1.65 -0.18 -18.94
C ASN A 179 -2.34 0.13 -17.60
N LYS A 180 -2.98 1.30 -17.53
CA LYS A 180 -3.79 1.74 -16.39
C LYS A 180 -3.02 1.80 -15.05
N THR A 181 -1.70 2.01 -15.10
CA THR A 181 -0.92 2.28 -13.89
C THR A 181 -1.29 3.63 -13.31
N LEU A 182 -1.28 3.76 -11.99
CA LEU A 182 -1.34 5.06 -11.34
C LEU A 182 0.09 5.56 -11.11
N THR A 183 0.32 6.83 -11.41
CA THR A 183 1.64 7.45 -11.23
C THR A 183 2.03 7.49 -9.76
N PHE A 184 3.32 7.71 -9.50
CA PHE A 184 3.83 7.99 -8.16
C PHE A 184 2.99 9.08 -7.44
N ASP A 185 2.66 10.15 -8.17
CA ASP A 185 1.87 11.27 -7.64
C ASP A 185 0.44 10.93 -7.30
N ASN A 186 -0.22 10.12 -8.13
CA ASN A 186 -1.57 9.68 -7.84
C ASN A 186 -1.59 8.86 -6.54
N PHE A 187 -0.61 7.98 -6.34
CA PHE A 187 -0.50 7.22 -5.09
C PHE A 187 -0.16 8.11 -3.89
N LEU A 188 0.73 9.09 -4.04
CA LEU A 188 1.06 10.05 -2.97
C LEU A 188 -0.15 10.90 -2.58
N GLN A 189 -0.94 11.35 -3.57
CA GLN A 189 -2.19 12.07 -3.32
C GLN A 189 -3.19 11.20 -2.55
N ASN A 190 -3.39 9.95 -2.97
CA ASN A 190 -4.27 9.02 -2.28
C ASN A 190 -3.82 8.76 -0.83
N LEU A 191 -2.50 8.61 -0.61
CA LEU A 191 -1.93 8.48 0.74
C LEU A 191 -2.26 9.71 1.59
N ASN A 192 -2.05 10.93 1.07
CA ASN A 192 -2.35 12.16 1.79
C ASN A 192 -3.85 12.27 2.13
N GLN A 193 -4.74 11.88 1.23
CA GLN A 193 -6.18 11.84 1.48
C GLN A 193 -6.56 10.82 2.56
N GLN A 194 -5.91 9.65 2.59
CA GLN A 194 -6.13 8.65 3.64
C GLN A 194 -5.66 9.13 5.01
N GLU A 195 -4.50 9.78 5.08
CA GLU A 195 -3.98 10.37 6.32
C GLU A 195 -4.89 11.49 6.83
N LEU A 196 -5.36 12.35 5.92
CA LEU A 196 -6.30 13.43 6.23
C LEU A 196 -7.64 12.87 6.74
N SER A 197 -8.20 11.88 6.04
CA SER A 197 -9.42 11.20 6.46
C SER A 197 -9.29 10.63 7.86
N THR A 198 -8.20 9.91 8.15
CA THR A 198 -7.94 9.33 9.48
C THR A 198 -7.95 10.40 10.58
N ALA A 199 -7.39 11.59 10.33
CA ALA A 199 -7.38 12.69 11.28
C ALA A 199 -8.78 13.33 11.47
N ILE A 200 -9.59 13.34 10.42
CA ILE A 200 -10.90 14.00 10.39
C ILE A 200 -12.04 13.12 10.89
N LEU A 201 -12.00 11.81 10.64
CA LEU A 201 -13.05 10.85 10.99
C LEU A 201 -13.59 11.02 12.44
N PRO A 202 -12.76 11.25 13.48
CA PRO A 202 -13.26 11.47 14.84
C PRO A 202 -14.23 12.66 15.00
N SER A 203 -14.13 13.69 14.16
CA SER A 203 -15.02 14.86 14.20
C SER A 203 -16.49 14.49 13.93
N PHE A 204 -16.72 13.41 13.19
CA PHE A 204 -18.06 12.95 12.79
C PHE A 204 -18.78 12.11 13.85
N LYS A 205 -18.19 11.90 15.03
CA LYS A 205 -18.83 11.19 16.15
C LYS A 205 -20.26 11.67 16.45
N PRO A 206 -20.61 12.98 16.38
CA PRO A 206 -21.98 13.44 16.63
C PRO A 206 -23.04 12.95 15.64
N ILE A 207 -22.65 12.47 14.45
CA ILE A 207 -23.58 12.06 13.39
C ILE A 207 -23.30 10.66 12.83
N ASN A 208 -22.47 9.84 13.49
CA ASN A 208 -22.06 8.53 12.97
C ASN A 208 -23.25 7.54 12.81
N ASP A 209 -24.32 7.74 13.57
CA ASP A 209 -25.54 6.92 13.52
C ASP A 209 -26.55 7.44 12.48
N LEU A 210 -26.32 8.64 11.92
CA LEU A 210 -27.21 9.29 10.96
C LEU A 210 -26.71 9.17 9.52
N VAL A 211 -25.40 9.07 9.33
CA VAL A 211 -24.75 9.04 8.03
C VAL A 211 -23.90 7.78 7.94
N SER A 212 -23.96 7.08 6.80
CA SER A 212 -23.18 5.87 6.62
C SER A 212 -21.67 6.16 6.73
N SER A 213 -20.93 5.19 7.29
CA SER A 213 -19.47 5.30 7.43
C SER A 213 -18.77 5.57 6.11
N VAL A 214 -19.27 5.00 5.01
CA VAL A 214 -18.73 5.22 3.65
C VAL A 214 -18.87 6.69 3.21
N ILE A 215 -19.99 7.34 3.52
CA ILE A 215 -20.17 8.76 3.18
C ILE A 215 -19.28 9.64 4.07
N ILE A 216 -19.23 9.35 5.37
CA ILE A 216 -18.35 10.07 6.31
C ILE A 216 -16.89 9.97 5.87
N GLU A 217 -16.44 8.78 5.46
CA GLU A 217 -15.07 8.54 4.99
C GLU A 217 -14.74 9.33 3.74
N ARG A 218 -15.68 9.43 2.78
CA ARG A 218 -15.51 10.25 1.56
C ARG A 218 -15.39 11.73 1.88
N ILE A 219 -16.28 12.26 2.72
CA ILE A 219 -16.24 13.67 3.15
C ILE A 219 -14.91 13.96 3.88
N ALA A 220 -14.45 13.03 4.72
CA ALA A 220 -13.19 13.14 5.43
C ALA A 220 -11.97 13.07 4.49
N MET A 221 -11.98 12.21 3.45
CA MET A 221 -10.93 12.16 2.42
C MET A 221 -10.82 13.47 1.63
N ALA A 222 -11.92 14.20 1.49
CA ALA A 222 -11.94 15.51 0.87
C ALA A 222 -11.50 16.66 1.80
N GLY A 223 -11.13 16.36 3.04
CA GLY A 223 -10.65 17.36 3.99
C GLY A 223 -11.74 18.13 4.73
N ILE A 224 -12.98 17.65 4.68
CA ILE A 224 -14.12 18.33 5.31
C ILE A 224 -14.41 17.67 6.66
N ASN A 225 -14.32 18.44 7.75
CA ASN A 225 -14.68 17.99 9.10
C ASN A 225 -16.09 18.43 9.51
N TYR A 226 -16.61 17.79 10.56
CA TYR A 226 -17.95 18.08 11.08
C TYR A 226 -18.13 19.54 11.50
N GLU A 227 -17.11 20.16 12.10
CA GLU A 227 -17.15 21.55 12.54
C GLU A 227 -17.31 22.52 11.37
N SER A 228 -16.67 22.24 10.24
CA SER A 228 -16.77 23.05 9.01
C SER A 228 -18.18 22.98 8.44
N ILE A 229 -18.78 21.78 8.40
CA ILE A 229 -20.18 21.61 7.97
C ILE A 229 -21.11 22.38 8.90
N LEU A 230 -20.93 22.25 10.21
CA LEU A 230 -21.78 22.91 11.21
C LEU A 230 -21.67 24.44 11.11
N LYS A 231 -20.46 24.97 10.86
CA LYS A 231 -20.21 26.40 10.68
C LYS A 231 -20.94 26.94 9.45
N ILE A 232 -20.81 26.30 8.29
CA ILE A 232 -21.47 26.73 7.05
C ILE A 232 -22.99 26.61 7.20
N PHE A 233 -23.49 25.52 7.78
CA PHE A 233 -24.92 25.34 7.99
C PHE A 233 -25.54 26.44 8.86
N LYS A 234 -24.86 26.85 9.94
CA LYS A 234 -25.34 27.90 10.84
C LYS A 234 -25.17 29.32 10.27
N GLY A 235 -24.14 29.57 9.47
CA GLY A 235 -23.82 30.90 8.94
C GLY A 235 -24.44 31.17 7.58
N ASP A 236 -24.18 30.29 6.62
CA ASP A 236 -24.47 30.48 5.19
C ASP A 236 -25.66 29.64 4.71
N GLY A 237 -26.23 28.82 5.60
CA GLY A 237 -27.46 28.04 5.37
C GLY A 237 -27.27 26.75 4.57
N THR A 238 -28.39 26.10 4.32
CA THR A 238 -28.47 24.76 3.71
C THR A 238 -27.88 24.71 2.30
N GLU A 239 -28.14 25.71 1.46
CA GLU A 239 -27.68 25.72 0.07
C GLU A 239 -26.15 25.68 -0.04
N ASN A 240 -25.46 26.47 0.79
CA ASN A 240 -24.00 26.50 0.81
C ASN A 240 -23.40 25.25 1.47
N THR A 241 -24.11 24.65 2.43
CA THR A 241 -23.73 23.35 3.00
C THR A 241 -23.79 22.25 1.93
N ILE A 242 -24.82 22.25 1.09
CA ILE A 242 -24.95 21.32 -0.03
C ILE A 242 -23.80 21.54 -1.03
N LYS A 243 -23.47 22.79 -1.38
CA LYS A 243 -22.35 23.11 -2.28
C LYS A 243 -21.01 22.64 -1.73
N LEU A 244 -20.76 22.76 -0.43
CA LEU A 244 -19.56 22.21 0.22
C LEU A 244 -19.47 20.70 0.05
N LEU A 245 -20.60 20.01 0.23
CA LEU A 245 -20.69 18.56 0.21
C LEU A 245 -20.87 17.98 -1.20
N GLN A 246 -20.97 18.81 -2.23
CA GLN A 246 -21.15 18.37 -3.62
C GLN A 246 -19.88 18.59 -4.44
N GLN A 247 -19.53 17.58 -5.24
CA GLN A 247 -18.66 17.72 -6.40
C GLN A 247 -19.44 17.32 -7.66
N ASN A 248 -19.08 17.94 -8.79
CA ASN A 248 -19.62 17.57 -10.09
C ASN A 248 -18.68 16.58 -10.77
N GLU A 249 -19.10 15.31 -10.85
CA GLU A 249 -18.44 14.32 -11.71
C GLU A 249 -19.33 13.99 -12.91
N ASN A 250 -18.79 14.20 -14.12
CA ASN A 250 -19.48 13.87 -15.38
C ASN A 250 -20.90 14.48 -15.52
N GLY A 251 -21.13 15.66 -14.94
CA GLY A 251 -22.43 16.35 -15.00
C GLY A 251 -23.47 15.85 -14.00
N VAL A 252 -23.11 14.93 -13.10
CA VAL A 252 -23.98 14.45 -12.02
C VAL A 252 -23.44 14.98 -10.67
N PRO A 253 -24.24 15.70 -9.88
CA PRO A 253 -23.83 16.12 -8.54
C PRO A 253 -23.73 14.89 -7.63
N GLN A 254 -22.55 14.66 -7.07
CA GLN A 254 -22.30 13.58 -6.11
C GLN A 254 -21.76 14.14 -4.80
N ILE A 255 -22.00 13.41 -3.70
CA ILE A 255 -21.37 13.74 -2.42
C ILE A 255 -19.86 13.55 -2.58
N VAL A 256 -19.09 14.56 -2.16
CA VAL A 256 -17.65 14.75 -2.37
C VAL A 256 -16.86 13.47 -2.64
N VAL A 257 -16.14 13.45 -3.78
CA VAL A 257 -15.18 12.42 -4.19
C VAL A 257 -13.77 12.83 -3.77
#